data_AF-A0A2G9P724-F1
#
_entry.id   AF-A0A2G9P724-F1
#
_cell.length_a   1.000
_cell.length_b   1.000
_cell.length_c   1.000
_cell.angle_alpha   90.00
_cell.angle_beta   90.00
_cell.angle_gamma   90.00
#
_symmetry.space_group_name_H-M   'P 1'
#
loop_
_entity.id
_entity.type
_entity.pdbx_description
1 polymer ?
#
loop_
_entity_poly.entity_id
_entity_poly.type
_entity_poly.pdbx_seq_one_letter_code
_entity_poly.pdbx_strand_id
1 'polypeptide(L)'
;MMTVINTNFHKGIHILADLWECNPEKLSFIEEVKPVLKKAVFESKLTVLKDYFFQFNPVGVTGVYVLSQSHISIHTWPEKNFASIDVFTCGPPENALKAFEVLCRELEPKIIEKKMLERMNEGNKINSFETEKVLITKIK
;
A
#
# COMPACT_ATOMS: atom_id res chain seq x y z
N MET A 1 -4.78 19.34 -25.18
CA MET A 1 -5.55 18.10 -25.37
C MET A 1 -6.27 17.83 -24.05
N MET A 2 -7.57 18.13 -23.97
CA MET A 2 -8.37 17.89 -22.76
C MET A 2 -8.55 16.37 -22.62
N THR A 3 -8.02 15.78 -21.56
CA THR A 3 -8.32 14.39 -21.22
C THR A 3 -9.79 14.34 -20.85
N VAL A 4 -10.59 13.65 -21.66
CA VAL A 4 -11.96 13.29 -21.30
C VAL A 4 -11.87 12.34 -20.11
N ILE A 5 -12.11 12.86 -18.91
CA ILE A 5 -12.31 12.04 -17.71
C ILE A 5 -13.64 11.31 -17.90
N ASN A 6 -13.55 10.02 -18.20
CA ASN A 6 -14.70 9.13 -18.29
C ASN A 6 -15.42 9.17 -16.93
N THR A 7 -16.68 9.59 -16.91
CA THR A 7 -17.47 9.86 -15.69
C THR A 7 -18.06 8.60 -15.05
N ASN A 8 -17.57 7.41 -15.41
CA ASN A 8 -17.92 6.18 -14.71
C ASN A 8 -17.24 6.20 -13.34
N PHE A 9 -18.02 6.55 -12.32
CA PHE A 9 -17.62 6.53 -10.93
C PHE A 9 -17.23 5.10 -10.53
N HIS A 10 -15.94 4.86 -10.33
CA HIS A 10 -15.46 3.58 -9.81
C HIS A 10 -15.14 3.76 -8.33
N LYS A 11 -15.99 3.18 -7.49
CA LYS A 11 -15.74 2.98 -6.05
C LYS A 11 -14.30 2.50 -5.86
N GLY A 12 -13.61 3.07 -4.88
CA GLY A 12 -12.22 2.72 -4.58
C GLY A 12 -12.08 2.10 -3.21
N ILE A 13 -11.11 1.21 -3.06
CA ILE A 13 -10.70 0.67 -1.77
C ILE A 13 -9.38 1.29 -1.37
N HIS A 14 -9.32 1.84 -0.17
CA HIS A 14 -8.13 2.41 0.42
C HIS A 14 -7.81 1.66 1.72
N ILE A 15 -6.73 0.88 1.70
CA ILE A 15 -6.17 0.21 2.86
C ILE A 15 -5.05 1.10 3.41
N LEU A 16 -5.20 1.52 4.66
CA LEU A 16 -4.16 2.19 5.45
C LEU A 16 -3.59 1.14 6.40
N ALA A 17 -2.27 0.93 6.43
CA ALA A 17 -1.70 -0.06 7.32
C ALA A 17 -0.33 0.31 7.88
N ASP A 18 -0.19 -0.02 9.15
CA ASP A 18 1.04 0.05 9.93
C ASP A 18 1.57 -1.37 10.12
N LEU A 19 2.77 -1.62 9.60
CA LEU A 19 3.42 -2.91 9.57
C LEU A 19 4.63 -2.90 10.51
N TRP A 20 4.57 -3.72 11.56
CA TRP A 20 5.61 -3.78 12.59
C TRP A 20 6.39 -5.09 12.53
N GLU A 21 7.63 -5.01 13.00
CA GLU A 21 8.58 -6.12 12.98
C GLU A 21 8.79 -6.69 11.58
N CYS A 22 8.82 -5.81 10.58
CA CYS A 22 9.14 -6.14 9.20
C CYS A 22 10.61 -6.59 9.06
N ASN A 23 10.94 -7.23 7.93
CA ASN A 23 12.30 -7.56 7.56
C ASN A 23 13.13 -6.28 7.32
N PRO A 24 14.16 -5.97 8.14
CA PRO A 24 14.93 -4.72 8.03
C PRO A 24 15.71 -4.56 6.71
N GLU A 25 16.09 -5.67 6.07
CA GLU A 25 16.78 -5.67 4.77
C GLU A 25 15.88 -5.20 3.62
N LYS A 26 14.58 -5.03 3.88
CA LYS A 26 13.60 -4.57 2.90
C LYS A 26 13.14 -3.13 3.10
N LEU A 27 13.72 -2.42 4.08
CA LEU A 27 13.24 -1.11 4.51
C LEU A 27 14.24 0.02 4.27
N SER A 28 15.54 -0.31 4.14
CA SER A 28 16.61 0.65 4.36
C SER A 28 16.88 1.53 3.15
N PHE A 29 16.92 0.93 1.96
CA PHE A 29 17.32 1.60 0.75
C PHE A 29 16.30 1.48 -0.38
N ILE A 30 16.28 2.49 -1.28
CA ILE A 30 15.38 2.50 -2.44
C ILE A 30 15.54 1.23 -3.27
N GLU A 31 16.76 0.73 -3.41
CA GLU A 31 17.12 -0.48 -4.15
C GLU A 31 16.42 -1.73 -3.62
N GLU A 32 15.99 -1.72 -2.36
CA GLU A 32 15.26 -2.81 -1.70
C GLU A 32 13.75 -2.54 -1.70
N VAL A 33 13.36 -1.32 -1.34
CA VAL A 33 11.95 -0.91 -1.17
C VAL A 33 11.21 -0.78 -2.50
N LYS A 34 11.85 -0.21 -3.53
CA LYS A 34 11.20 0.01 -4.84
C LYS A 34 10.81 -1.31 -5.51
N PRO A 35 11.65 -2.38 -5.53
CA PRO A 35 11.24 -3.70 -5.99
C PRO A 35 10.03 -4.29 -5.25
N VAL A 36 9.93 -4.08 -3.94
CA VAL A 36 8.79 -4.54 -3.13
C VAL A 36 7.48 -3.94 -3.63
N LEU A 37 7.42 -2.61 -3.76
CA LEU A 37 6.23 -1.93 -4.28
C LEU A 37 5.96 -2.29 -5.74
N LYS A 38 7.02 -2.46 -6.55
CA LYS A 38 6.89 -2.84 -7.96
C LYS A 38 6.23 -4.21 -8.12
N LYS A 39 6.57 -5.19 -7.27
CA LYS A 39 5.91 -6.50 -7.24
C LYS A 39 4.44 -6.38 -6.88
N ALA A 40 4.11 -5.59 -5.86
CA ALA A 40 2.72 -5.37 -5.44
C ALA A 40 1.86 -4.76 -6.56
N VAL A 41 2.39 -3.78 -7.28
CA VAL A 41 1.72 -3.21 -8.47
C VAL A 41 1.52 -4.27 -9.55
N PHE A 42 2.58 -5.00 -9.91
CA PHE A 42 2.58 -5.92 -11.04
C PHE A 42 1.65 -7.12 -10.82
N GLU A 43 1.73 -7.77 -9.65
CA GLU A 43 0.89 -8.92 -9.31
C GLU A 43 -0.59 -8.55 -9.15
N SER A 44 -0.88 -7.30 -8.80
CA SER A 44 -2.24 -6.77 -8.68
C SER A 44 -2.79 -6.14 -9.95
N LYS A 45 -2.06 -6.27 -11.08
CA LYS A 45 -2.45 -5.76 -12.40
C LYS A 45 -2.75 -4.26 -12.39
N LEU A 46 -2.05 -3.51 -11.55
CA LEU A 46 -2.21 -2.06 -11.44
C LEU A 46 -1.37 -1.35 -12.49
N THR A 47 -1.93 -0.30 -13.09
CA THR A 47 -1.23 0.50 -14.09
C THR A 47 -0.55 1.68 -13.42
N VAL A 48 0.78 1.74 -13.53
CA VAL A 48 1.59 2.86 -13.04
C VAL A 48 1.66 3.95 -14.09
N LEU A 49 1.34 5.18 -13.69
CA LEU A 49 1.61 6.37 -14.49
C LEU A 49 2.98 6.95 -14.19
N LYS A 50 3.37 6.98 -12.91
CA LYS A 50 4.64 7.56 -12.47
C LYS A 50 5.06 6.99 -11.12
N ASP A 51 6.35 7.06 -10.83
CA ASP A 51 6.90 6.72 -9.54
C ASP A 51 7.81 7.82 -9.00
N TYR A 52 7.83 7.95 -7.67
CA TYR A 52 8.69 8.87 -6.94
C TYR A 52 9.21 8.16 -5.69
N PHE A 53 10.52 8.19 -5.51
CA PHE A 53 11.18 7.61 -4.34
C PHE A 53 12.21 8.61 -3.81
N PHE A 54 12.30 8.69 -2.49
CA PHE A 54 13.25 9.54 -1.79
C PHE A 54 13.96 8.72 -0.70
N GLN A 55 15.29 8.74 -0.75
CA GLN A 55 16.17 8.08 0.21
C GLN A 55 16.50 9.05 1.34
N PHE A 56 16.21 8.66 2.58
CA PHE A 56 16.68 9.38 3.76
C PHE A 56 18.08 8.91 4.17
N ASN A 57 18.80 9.78 4.86
CA ASN A 57 20.12 9.51 5.42
C ASN A 57 20.01 9.42 6.95
N PRO A 58 20.57 8.38 7.60
CA PRO A 58 21.41 7.32 7.01
C PRO A 58 20.64 6.22 6.28
N VAL A 59 19.38 5.95 6.65
CA VAL A 59 18.52 4.92 6.05
C VAL A 59 17.06 5.36 6.09
N GLY A 60 16.19 4.64 5.37
CA GLY A 60 14.74 4.87 5.29
C GLY A 60 14.32 5.47 3.96
N VAL A 61 13.09 5.18 3.56
CA VAL A 61 12.58 5.48 2.22
C VAL A 61 11.15 6.00 2.30
N THR A 62 10.87 7.05 1.54
CA THR A 62 9.50 7.36 1.11
C THR A 62 9.35 6.99 -0.35
N GLY A 63 8.32 6.24 -0.69
CA GLY A 63 8.04 5.80 -2.06
C GLY A 63 6.57 5.93 -2.40
N VAL A 64 6.27 6.33 -3.64
CA VAL A 64 4.90 6.35 -4.17
C VAL A 64 4.88 5.91 -5.62
N TYR A 65 3.95 5.01 -5.93
CA TYR A 65 3.49 4.77 -7.30
C TYR A 65 2.17 5.52 -7.50
N VAL A 66 2.19 6.47 -8.43
CA VAL A 66 1.00 7.16 -8.92
C VAL A 66 0.33 6.24 -9.95
N LEU A 67 -0.90 5.84 -9.67
CA LEU A 67 -1.73 5.02 -10.55
C LEU A 67 -2.72 5.93 -11.27
N SER A 68 -3.44 5.41 -12.27
CA SER A 68 -4.31 6.23 -13.13
C SER A 68 -5.29 7.14 -12.38
N GLN A 69 -5.81 6.70 -11.23
CA GLN A 69 -6.77 7.46 -10.39
C GLN A 69 -6.57 7.22 -8.89
N SER A 70 -5.42 6.70 -8.48
CA SER A 70 -5.17 6.26 -7.10
C SER A 70 -3.65 6.16 -6.83
N HIS A 71 -3.22 5.51 -5.75
CA HIS A 71 -1.80 5.39 -5.43
C HIS A 71 -1.48 4.19 -4.55
N ILE A 72 -0.20 3.77 -4.56
CA ILE A 72 0.39 2.97 -3.50
C ILE A 72 1.57 3.76 -2.94
N SER A 73 1.60 3.99 -1.63
CA SER A 73 2.72 4.66 -0.94
C SER A 73 3.27 3.84 0.21
N ILE A 74 4.55 4.11 0.53
CA ILE A 74 5.26 3.55 1.67
C ILE A 74 6.15 4.61 2.31
N HIS A 75 6.22 4.55 3.63
CA HIS A 75 7.20 5.24 4.45
C HIS A 75 7.87 4.21 5.37
N THR A 76 9.20 4.14 5.37
CA THR A 76 9.94 3.14 6.16
C THR A 76 10.77 3.78 7.26
N TRP A 77 10.83 3.10 8.41
CA TRP A 77 11.69 3.40 9.56
C TRP A 77 12.45 2.12 9.93
N PRO A 78 13.59 1.84 9.25
CA PRO A 78 14.37 0.61 9.46
C PRO A 78 14.82 0.42 10.91
N GLU A 79 15.14 1.51 11.62
CA GLU A 79 15.54 1.49 13.03
C GLU A 79 14.44 1.00 13.98
N LYS A 80 13.20 0.93 13.50
CA LYS A 80 12.03 0.41 14.21
C LYS A 80 11.46 -0.86 13.59
N ASN A 81 12.09 -1.42 12.55
CA ASN A 81 11.52 -2.50 11.73
C ASN A 81 10.08 -2.20 11.30
N PHE A 82 9.82 -0.95 10.89
CA PHE A 82 8.47 -0.42 10.70
C PHE A 82 8.28 0.14 9.29
N ALA A 83 7.10 -0.11 8.72
CA ALA A 83 6.64 0.54 7.50
C ALA A 83 5.18 0.97 7.65
N SER A 84 4.87 2.19 7.25
CA SER A 84 3.49 2.67 7.07
C SER A 84 3.18 2.69 5.58
N ILE A 85 2.06 2.11 5.18
CA ILE A 85 1.66 1.95 3.78
C ILE A 85 0.21 2.39 3.53
N ASP A 86 0.00 2.92 2.33
CA ASP A 86 -1.32 3.23 1.79
C ASP A 86 -1.47 2.45 0.48
N VAL A 87 -2.53 1.65 0.38
CA VAL A 87 -2.92 0.96 -0.86
C VAL A 87 -4.28 1.48 -1.25
N PHE A 88 -4.31 2.44 -2.17
CA PHE A 88 -5.52 2.98 -2.73
C PHE A 88 -5.67 2.55 -4.19
N THR A 89 -6.74 1.82 -4.51
CA THR A 89 -7.05 1.41 -5.89
C THR A 89 -8.50 1.74 -6.24
N CYS A 90 -8.71 2.25 -7.46
CA CYS A 90 -10.04 2.31 -8.07
C CYS A 90 -10.33 1.00 -8.83
N GLY A 91 -11.59 0.58 -8.87
CA GLY A 91 -12.01 -0.65 -9.55
C GLY A 91 -12.25 -1.81 -8.57
N PRO A 92 -11.99 -3.07 -8.97
CA PRO A 92 -12.27 -4.24 -8.15
C PRO A 92 -11.54 -4.20 -6.79
N PRO A 93 -12.25 -4.39 -5.64
CA PRO A 93 -11.65 -4.44 -4.31
C PRO A 93 -10.48 -5.43 -4.17
N GLU A 94 -10.51 -6.51 -4.94
CA GLU A 94 -9.51 -7.59 -4.95
C GLU A 94 -8.13 -7.08 -5.34
N ASN A 95 -8.04 -6.01 -6.15
CA ASN A 95 -6.75 -5.44 -6.54
C ASN A 95 -6.04 -4.77 -5.36
N ALA A 96 -6.77 -4.04 -4.51
CA ALA A 96 -6.22 -3.46 -3.28
C ALA A 96 -5.79 -4.55 -2.31
N LEU A 97 -6.66 -5.55 -2.09
CA LEU A 97 -6.36 -6.68 -1.21
C LEU A 97 -5.13 -7.45 -1.69
N LYS A 98 -5.04 -7.73 -2.99
CA LYS A 98 -3.88 -8.42 -3.56
C LYS A 98 -2.59 -7.62 -3.42
N ALA A 99 -2.64 -6.30 -3.64
CA ALA A 99 -1.46 -5.46 -3.52
C ALA A 99 -0.97 -5.44 -2.07
N PHE A 100 -1.91 -5.32 -1.11
CA PHE A 100 -1.61 -5.39 0.31
C PHE A 100 -1.03 -6.75 0.72
N GLU A 101 -1.61 -7.86 0.28
CA GLU A 101 -1.07 -9.22 0.52
C GLU A 101 0.37 -9.37 0.04
N VAL A 102 0.68 -8.85 -1.16
CA VAL A 102 2.04 -8.90 -1.71
C VAL A 102 2.99 -8.05 -0.87
N LEU A 103 2.59 -6.86 -0.44
CA LEU A 103 3.39 -6.03 0.45
C LEU A 103 3.68 -6.74 1.78
N CYS A 104 2.68 -7.37 2.40
CA CYS A 104 2.87 -8.16 3.62
C CYS A 104 3.79 -9.36 3.39
N ARG A 105 3.66 -10.06 2.27
CA ARG A 105 4.55 -11.19 1.93
C ARG A 105 6.00 -10.76 1.77
N GLU A 106 6.24 -9.61 1.15
CA GLU A 106 7.59 -9.12 0.85
C GLU A 106 8.26 -8.41 2.04
N LEU A 107 7.48 -7.73 2.89
CA LEU A 107 7.97 -7.01 4.07
C LEU A 107 8.00 -7.89 5.33
N GLU A 108 7.32 -9.04 5.31
CA GLU A 108 7.29 -10.03 6.40
C GLU A 108 6.98 -9.44 7.80
N PRO A 109 5.96 -8.57 7.95
CA PRO A 109 5.61 -8.04 9.27
C PRO A 109 5.10 -9.14 10.18
N LYS A 110 5.37 -9.01 11.48
CA LYS A 110 4.75 -9.89 12.49
C LYS A 110 3.47 -9.30 13.07
N ILE A 111 3.31 -7.98 13.00
CA ILE A 111 2.13 -7.30 13.50
C ILE A 111 1.63 -6.37 12.41
N ILE A 112 0.34 -6.49 12.11
CA ILE A 112 -0.35 -5.68 11.12
C ILE A 112 -1.48 -4.95 11.82
N GLU A 113 -1.47 -3.63 11.75
CA GLU A 113 -2.61 -2.80 12.11
C GLU A 113 -3.12 -2.16 10.83
N LYS A 114 -4.34 -2.49 10.40
CA LYS A 114 -4.89 -1.96 9.14
C LYS A 114 -6.29 -1.38 9.33
N LYS A 115 -6.62 -0.43 8.48
CA LYS A 115 -7.97 0.11 8.29
C LYS A 115 -8.31 0.10 6.80
N MET A 116 -9.47 -0.44 6.47
CA MET A 116 -9.98 -0.44 5.11
C MET A 116 -11.11 0.58 4.97
N LEU A 117 -11.01 1.42 3.94
CA LEU A 117 -11.96 2.49 3.66
C LEU A 117 -12.48 2.36 2.24
N GLU A 118 -13.78 2.51 2.10
CA GLU A 118 -14.39 2.76 0.79
C GLU A 118 -14.26 4.25 0.47
N ARG A 119 -13.71 4.57 -0.69
CA ARG A 119 -13.61 5.94 -1.21
C ARG A 119 -14.66 6.15 -2.28
N MET A 120 -15.17 7.38 -2.35
CA MET A 120 -16.14 7.80 -3.37
C MET A 120 -17.45 6.99 -3.33
N ASN A 121 -17.95 6.71 -2.12
CA ASN A 121 -19.26 6.10 -1.91
C ASN A 121 -20.32 7.21 -1.78
N GLU A 122 -21.01 7.52 -2.88
CA GLU A 122 -22.11 8.47 -2.88
C GLU A 122 -23.38 7.80 -2.30
N GLY A 123 -23.74 8.13 -1.05
CA GLY A 123 -25.13 7.99 -0.60
C GLY A 123 -25.48 6.89 0.41
N ASN A 124 -24.54 6.16 1.03
CA ASN A 124 -24.87 5.28 2.16
C ASN A 124 -23.86 5.45 3.31
N LYS A 125 -24.35 5.34 4.56
CA LYS A 125 -23.57 5.47 5.80
C LYS A 125 -22.18 4.86 5.65
N ILE A 126 -21.17 5.58 6.16
CA ILE A 126 -19.79 5.10 6.24
C ILE A 126 -19.81 3.74 6.95
N ASN A 127 -19.75 2.65 6.19
CA ASN A 127 -19.34 1.37 6.73
C ASN A 127 -17.82 1.50 6.91
N SER A 128 -17.42 2.09 8.03
CA SER A 128 -16.03 2.00 8.46
C SER A 128 -15.81 0.53 8.78
N PHE A 129 -15.05 -0.17 7.94
CA PHE A 129 -14.53 -1.47 8.33
C PHE A 129 -13.63 -1.26 9.55
N GLU A 130 -13.84 -2.09 10.57
CA GLU A 130 -13.19 -1.99 11.87
C GLU A 130 -11.66 -2.04 11.72
N THR A 131 -10.97 -1.33 12.61
CA THR A 131 -9.52 -1.47 12.74
C THR A 131 -9.21 -2.92 13.11
N GLU A 132 -8.52 -3.64 12.24
CA GLU A 132 -8.14 -5.02 12.49
C GLU A 132 -6.66 -5.04 12.89
N LYS A 133 -6.38 -5.46 14.13
CA LYS A 133 -5.02 -5.75 14.60
C LYS A 133 -4.79 -7.25 14.47
N VAL A 134 -3.98 -7.63 13.50
CA VAL A 134 -3.64 -9.03 13.23
C VAL A 134 -2.24 -9.29 13.77
N LEU A 135 -2.15 -10.20 14.75
CA LEU A 135 -0.88 -10.72 15.23
C LEU A 135 -0.55 -12.00 14.44
N ILE A 136 0.50 -11.96 13.63
CA ILE A 136 0.97 -13.13 12.89
C ILE A 136 1.91 -13.90 13.84
N THR A 137 1.33 -14.75 14.69
CA THR A 137 2.12 -15.72 15.46
C THR A 137 2.72 -16.72 14.47
N LYS A 138 4.04 -16.65 14.25
CA LYS A 138 4.81 -17.60 13.43
C LYS A 138 4.26 -19.02 13.58
N ILE A 139 3.74 -19.58 12.50
CA ILE A 139 3.65 -21.02 12.36
C ILE A 139 5.10 -21.50 12.28
N LYS A 140 5.46 -22.41 13.19
CA LYS A 140 6.78 -23.03 13.32
C LYS A 140 7.28 -23.63 12.02
#